data_AF-A0A8C4SCJ2-F1
#
_entry.id   AF-A0A8C4SCJ2-F1
#
_cell.length_a   1.000
_cell.length_b   1.000
_cell.length_c   1.000
_cell.angle_alpha   90.00
_cell.angle_beta   90.00
_cell.angle_gamma   90.00
#
_symmetry.space_group_name_H-M   'P 1'
#
loop_
_entity.id
_entity.type
_entity.pdbx_description
1 polymer ?
#
loop_
_entity_poly.entity_id
_entity_poly.type
_entity_poly.pdbx_seq_one_letter_code
_entity_poly.pdbx_strand_id
1 'polypeptide(L)'
;SSDQELLLHAGRAIGRICFDNNGFGGWAYTPFTLSVPDVQQEALVSRGVIPRLMGILQQYPENDPLVNVCLLALCNLADLGEFLHTDFGNVPHLRLIVTSILFADEPMQKCFRDGTGQLYEAILSWLQEDNTDLQRSGALAIANFARNDNNCTRMVAQGAVFQILALLERHVKDGDVAVQHAALSALRNLAIPAANKVQMLEDGLLERIRMLLCSEMPPVQFKLLGMLRMMVDGQEEAAAVLGTDQALLSKITEWCGSQEHAGVRGEANRLLAALIRHSRCWNFILWIANGGKHLISMARSEHVIMQNEALIALAIASGSFKDGGIVPTLQQMLDDPMVASEVKFSALGLVCSLANSG
;
A
#
# COMPACT_ATOMS: atom_id res chain seq x y z
N SER A 1 15.71 -8.20 36.41
CA SER A 1 15.98 -6.95 37.15
C SER A 1 14.81 -6.01 36.92
N SER A 2 14.44 -5.19 37.88
CA SER A 2 13.48 -4.09 37.72
C SER A 2 14.15 -2.73 37.48
N ASP A 3 15.49 -2.72 37.46
CA ASP A 3 16.30 -1.55 37.15
C ASP A 3 16.30 -1.29 35.63
N GLN A 4 15.63 -0.20 35.24
CA GLN A 4 15.44 0.18 33.84
C GLN A 4 16.76 0.52 33.13
N GLU A 5 17.75 1.07 33.83
CA GLU A 5 19.04 1.41 33.23
C GLU A 5 19.85 0.13 32.93
N LEU A 6 19.84 -0.82 33.87
CA LEU A 6 20.44 -2.14 33.65
C LEU A 6 19.77 -2.91 32.51
N LEU A 7 18.42 -2.87 32.44
CA LEU A 7 17.67 -3.48 31.35
C LEU A 7 18.01 -2.84 29.99
N LEU A 8 18.19 -1.52 29.94
CA LEU A 8 18.58 -0.80 28.73
C LEU A 8 19.98 -1.21 28.26
N HIS A 9 20.94 -1.29 29.17
CA HIS A 9 22.30 -1.75 28.85
C HIS A 9 22.32 -3.22 28.40
N ALA A 10 21.58 -4.09 29.10
CA ALA A 10 21.47 -5.50 28.74
C ALA A 10 20.83 -5.69 27.37
N GLY A 11 19.73 -4.99 27.09
CA GLY A 11 19.07 -5.05 25.79
C GLY A 11 19.97 -4.54 24.66
N ARG A 12 20.76 -3.48 24.88
CA ARG A 12 21.73 -2.98 23.88
C ARG A 12 22.84 -4.01 23.63
N ALA A 13 23.31 -4.67 24.68
CA ALA A 13 24.31 -5.73 24.55
C ALA A 13 23.75 -6.91 23.77
N ILE A 14 22.53 -7.36 24.06
CA ILE A 14 21.85 -8.43 23.30
C ILE A 14 21.69 -8.00 21.84
N GLY A 15 21.18 -6.79 21.58
CA GLY A 15 21.03 -6.25 20.24
C GLY A 15 22.33 -6.23 19.44
N ARG A 16 23.45 -5.84 20.06
CA ARG A 16 24.79 -5.87 19.45
C ARG A 16 25.31 -7.28 19.21
N ILE A 17 25.18 -8.19 20.18
CA ILE A 17 25.55 -9.61 20.01
C ILE A 17 24.80 -10.21 18.82
N CYS A 18 23.53 -9.83 18.66
CA CYS A 18 22.73 -10.32 17.55
C CYS A 18 22.99 -9.56 16.23
N PHE A 19 23.58 -8.35 16.27
CA PHE A 19 23.91 -7.53 15.09
C PHE A 19 25.32 -7.80 14.53
N ASP A 20 26.35 -7.87 15.37
CA ASP A 20 27.76 -7.99 14.95
C ASP A 20 28.08 -9.32 14.24
N ASN A 21 27.19 -10.31 14.38
CA ASN A 21 27.35 -11.62 13.74
C ASN A 21 26.75 -11.69 12.32
N ASN A 22 26.08 -10.63 11.83
CA ASN A 22 25.53 -10.55 10.46
C ASN A 22 26.59 -10.41 9.35
N GLY A 23 27.88 -10.68 9.62
CA GLY A 23 28.89 -10.82 8.56
C GLY A 23 29.24 -9.51 7.84
N PHE A 24 29.68 -8.48 8.56
CA PHE A 24 30.45 -7.40 7.92
C PHE A 24 31.92 -7.83 7.76
N GLY A 25 32.16 -8.61 6.71
CA GLY A 25 33.48 -9.08 6.29
C GLY A 25 33.62 -9.11 4.78
N GLY A 26 33.66 -7.94 4.13
CA GLY A 26 34.23 -7.78 2.80
C GLY A 26 33.25 -7.78 1.62
N TRP A 27 33.48 -6.84 0.71
CA TRP A 27 32.80 -6.71 -0.58
C TRP A 27 32.93 -7.98 -1.44
N ALA A 28 31.89 -8.78 -1.57
CA ALA A 28 31.74 -9.72 -2.68
C ALA A 28 30.25 -10.02 -2.94
N TYR A 29 29.77 -9.63 -4.12
CA TYR A 29 28.53 -10.15 -4.70
C TYR A 29 28.68 -11.67 -4.88
N THR A 30 28.02 -12.48 -4.05
CA THR A 30 27.76 -13.90 -4.35
C THR A 30 26.28 -14.20 -4.07
N PRO A 31 25.48 -14.60 -5.08
CA PRO A 31 24.14 -15.11 -4.85
C PRO A 31 24.25 -16.55 -4.31
N PHE A 32 23.43 -16.88 -3.31
CA PHE A 32 23.42 -18.17 -2.58
C PHE A 32 24.53 -18.38 -1.55
N THR A 33 24.37 -17.76 -0.37
CA THR A 33 24.79 -18.40 0.89
C THR A 33 23.56 -18.52 1.78
N LEU A 34 23.11 -19.75 2.01
CA LEU A 34 22.22 -20.08 3.14
C LEU A 34 22.87 -19.50 4.40
N SER A 35 22.21 -18.55 5.05
CA SER A 35 22.63 -18.02 6.35
C SER A 35 22.74 -19.19 7.32
N VAL A 36 23.96 -19.53 7.74
CA VAL A 36 24.20 -20.52 8.80
C VAL A 36 23.57 -19.95 10.08
N PRO A 37 22.72 -20.71 10.80
CA PRO A 37 22.20 -20.26 12.09
C PRO A 37 23.35 -19.96 13.06
N ASP A 38 23.41 -18.74 13.57
CA ASP A 38 24.49 -18.32 14.45
C ASP A 38 24.32 -18.95 15.84
N VAL A 39 25.31 -19.76 16.24
CA VAL A 39 25.35 -20.49 17.53
C VAL A 39 25.07 -19.58 18.73
N GLN A 40 25.48 -18.30 18.68
CA GLN A 40 25.22 -17.34 19.76
C GLN A 40 23.77 -16.88 19.81
N GLN A 41 23.12 -16.66 18.66
CA GLN A 41 21.71 -16.30 18.59
C GLN A 41 20.85 -17.49 19.04
N GLU A 42 21.13 -18.70 18.53
CA GLU A 42 20.45 -19.93 18.98
C GLU A 42 20.63 -20.16 20.48
N ALA A 43 21.83 -19.95 21.02
CA ALA A 43 22.07 -20.05 22.46
C ALA A 43 21.26 -19.03 23.26
N LEU A 44 21.11 -17.79 22.78
CA LEU A 44 20.27 -16.78 23.42
C LEU A 44 18.79 -17.15 23.38
N VAL A 45 18.30 -17.63 22.23
CA VAL A 45 16.93 -18.11 22.05
C VAL A 45 16.65 -19.29 22.99
N SER A 46 17.53 -20.30 23.02
CA SER A 46 17.43 -21.47 23.91
C SER A 46 17.44 -21.12 25.39
N ARG A 47 18.07 -19.98 25.76
CA ARG A 47 18.10 -19.47 27.13
C ARG A 47 16.86 -18.65 27.50
N GLY A 48 15.89 -18.54 26.58
CA GLY A 48 14.64 -17.81 26.79
C GLY A 48 14.84 -16.29 26.80
N VAL A 49 15.72 -15.75 25.94
CA VAL A 49 15.89 -14.29 25.84
C VAL A 49 14.63 -13.62 25.29
N ILE A 50 13.95 -14.23 24.30
CA ILE A 50 12.76 -13.68 23.66
C ILE A 50 11.63 -13.44 24.67
N PRO A 51 11.21 -14.42 25.50
CA PRO A 51 10.12 -14.20 26.46
C PRO A 51 10.52 -13.21 27.56
N ARG A 52 11.81 -13.05 27.87
CA ARG A 52 12.28 -11.99 28.78
C ARG A 52 12.18 -10.61 28.17
N LEU A 53 12.57 -10.45 26.90
CA LEU A 53 12.42 -9.20 26.16
C LEU A 53 10.94 -8.83 26.00
N MET A 54 10.08 -9.81 25.71
CA MET A 54 8.62 -9.65 25.73
C MET A 54 8.11 -9.19 27.10
N GLY A 55 8.56 -9.82 28.18
CA GLY A 55 8.18 -9.43 29.55
C GLY A 55 8.61 -8.00 29.90
N ILE A 56 9.79 -7.55 29.43
CA ILE A 56 10.25 -6.17 29.62
C ILE A 56 9.34 -5.20 28.85
N LEU A 57 8.99 -5.53 27.60
CA LEU A 57 8.04 -4.73 26.83
C LEU A 57 6.71 -4.61 27.57
N GLN A 58 6.14 -5.73 28.04
CA GLN A 58 4.88 -5.74 28.79
C GLN A 58 4.94 -4.94 30.10
N GLN A 59 6.07 -4.96 30.80
CA GLN A 59 6.23 -4.29 32.08
C GLN A 59 6.49 -2.78 31.94
N TYR A 60 7.11 -2.34 30.84
CA TYR A 60 7.50 -0.95 30.62
C TYR A 60 7.04 -0.38 29.26
N PRO A 61 5.73 -0.40 28.94
CA PRO A 61 5.17 0.08 27.67
C PRO A 61 5.58 1.50 27.28
N GLU A 62 5.60 2.39 28.27
CA GLU A 62 5.75 3.84 28.09
C GLU A 62 7.22 4.29 28.11
N ASN A 63 8.17 3.36 28.25
CA ASN A 63 9.61 3.67 28.24
C ASN A 63 10.17 3.45 26.83
N ASP A 64 10.06 4.47 25.98
CA ASP A 64 10.54 4.44 24.58
C ASP A 64 11.98 3.91 24.43
N PRO A 65 12.97 4.33 25.24
CA PRO A 65 14.33 3.76 25.17
C PRO A 65 14.37 2.24 25.36
N LEU A 66 13.68 1.72 26.37
CA LEU A 66 13.63 0.28 26.66
C LEU A 66 12.89 -0.47 25.56
N VAL A 67 11.77 0.07 25.11
CA VAL A 67 10.97 -0.49 24.03
C VAL A 67 11.81 -0.63 22.77
N ASN A 68 12.46 0.45 22.32
CA ASN A 68 13.29 0.45 21.12
C ASN A 68 14.44 -0.57 21.19
N VAL A 69 15.10 -0.66 22.34
CA VAL A 69 16.22 -1.60 22.52
C VAL A 69 15.74 -3.05 22.55
N CYS A 70 14.62 -3.35 23.19
CA CYS A 70 14.04 -4.69 23.20
C CYS A 70 13.60 -5.08 21.78
N LEU A 71 12.92 -4.18 21.06
CA LEU A 71 12.50 -4.39 19.68
C LEU A 71 13.69 -4.66 18.76
N LEU A 72 14.76 -3.87 18.87
CA LEU A 72 15.98 -4.10 18.08
C LEU A 72 16.62 -5.47 18.38
N ALA A 73 16.67 -5.87 19.66
CA ALA A 73 17.17 -7.19 20.03
C ALA A 73 16.30 -8.31 19.46
N LEU A 74 14.97 -8.16 19.52
CA LEU A 74 14.00 -9.11 18.97
C LEU A 74 14.09 -9.22 17.44
N CYS A 75 14.25 -8.09 16.73
CA CYS A 75 14.50 -8.06 15.28
C CYS A 75 15.68 -8.95 14.90
N ASN A 76 16.77 -8.86 15.67
CA ASN A 76 18.01 -9.55 15.37
C ASN A 76 17.97 -11.03 15.79
N LEU A 77 17.00 -11.44 16.61
CA LEU A 77 16.80 -12.83 17.05
C LEU A 77 15.86 -13.63 16.12
N ALA A 78 15.15 -12.94 15.21
CA ALA A 78 14.45 -13.41 14.01
C ALA A 78 13.51 -14.64 14.05
N ASP A 79 13.35 -15.36 15.18
CA ASP A 79 12.39 -16.46 15.32
C ASP A 79 11.34 -16.14 16.39
N LEU A 80 10.52 -15.12 16.10
CA LEU A 80 9.49 -14.61 17.02
C LEU A 80 8.16 -15.38 16.94
N GLY A 81 8.02 -16.31 16.00
CA GLY A 81 6.72 -16.93 15.69
C GLY A 81 6.16 -17.80 16.81
N GLU A 82 6.98 -18.64 17.44
CA GLU A 82 6.55 -19.44 18.60
C GLU A 82 5.98 -18.57 19.74
N PHE A 83 6.53 -17.37 19.90
CA PHE A 83 6.12 -16.43 20.95
C PHE A 83 4.89 -15.62 20.59
N LEU A 84 4.46 -15.60 19.32
CA LEU A 84 3.22 -14.94 18.90
C LEU A 84 1.97 -15.77 19.14
N HIS A 85 2.12 -17.08 19.31
CA HIS A 85 1.01 -17.98 19.68
C HIS A 85 0.70 -17.96 21.18
N THR A 86 1.62 -17.45 22.02
CA THR A 86 1.41 -17.31 23.46
C THR A 86 0.63 -16.04 23.80
N ASP A 87 -0.70 -16.18 23.81
CA ASP A 87 -1.69 -15.37 24.55
C ASP A 87 -1.45 -13.84 24.56
N PHE A 88 -1.71 -13.18 23.42
CA PHE A 88 -1.66 -11.71 23.28
C PHE A 88 -2.98 -11.03 23.68
N GLY A 89 -3.50 -11.37 24.84
CA GLY A 89 -4.59 -10.61 25.47
C GLY A 89 -4.25 -9.15 25.79
N ASN A 90 -2.98 -8.71 25.66
CA ASN A 90 -2.54 -7.33 25.88
C ASN A 90 -1.90 -6.70 24.63
N VAL A 91 -2.76 -6.02 23.89
CA VAL A 91 -2.69 -5.53 22.50
C VAL A 91 -1.70 -4.38 22.17
N PRO A 92 -1.25 -3.49 23.07
CA PRO A 92 -0.46 -2.31 22.65
C PRO A 92 0.93 -2.63 22.05
N HIS A 93 1.54 -3.74 22.46
CA HIS A 93 2.95 -4.04 22.19
C HIS A 93 3.14 -4.85 20.89
N LEU A 94 2.12 -5.61 20.51
CA LEU A 94 2.09 -6.39 19.28
C LEU A 94 2.04 -5.48 18.05
N ARG A 95 1.34 -4.34 18.18
CA ARG A 95 1.38 -3.26 17.19
C ARG A 95 2.78 -2.66 17.06
N LEU A 96 3.49 -2.42 18.16
CA LEU A 96 4.88 -1.92 18.17
C LEU A 96 5.87 -2.89 17.52
N ILE A 97 5.72 -4.20 17.76
CA ILE A 97 6.52 -5.24 17.11
C ILE A 97 6.27 -5.23 15.59
N VAL A 98 5.01 -5.23 15.16
CA VAL A 98 4.66 -5.13 13.74
C VAL A 98 5.18 -3.85 13.08
N THR A 99 5.03 -2.70 13.73
CA THR A 99 5.39 -1.42 13.14
C THR A 99 6.88 -1.16 13.14
N SER A 100 7.64 -1.68 14.11
CA SER A 100 9.07 -1.39 14.24
C SER A 100 9.95 -2.46 13.60
N ILE A 101 9.60 -3.76 13.73
CA ILE A 101 10.40 -4.85 13.15
C ILE A 101 10.24 -4.88 11.63
N LEU A 102 8.99 -4.74 11.14
CA LEU A 102 8.72 -4.89 9.71
C LEU A 102 9.03 -3.63 8.89
N PHE A 103 9.43 -2.53 9.54
CA PHE A 103 9.86 -1.31 8.86
C PHE A 103 11.31 -1.36 8.39
N ALA A 104 12.15 -2.16 9.04
CA ALA A 104 13.51 -2.42 8.61
C ALA A 104 13.54 -3.60 7.62
N ASP A 105 14.28 -3.46 6.52
CA ASP A 105 14.21 -4.42 5.40
C ASP A 105 14.78 -5.81 5.75
N GLU A 106 15.92 -5.86 6.45
CA GLU A 106 16.57 -7.13 6.80
C GLU A 106 15.76 -7.95 7.83
N PRO A 107 15.32 -7.38 8.98
CA PRO A 107 14.47 -8.12 9.91
C PRO A 107 13.13 -8.55 9.29
N MET A 108 12.50 -7.66 8.51
CA MET A 108 11.28 -7.99 7.77
C MET A 108 11.50 -9.22 6.88
N GLN A 109 12.62 -9.28 6.14
CA GLN A 109 12.88 -10.43 5.27
C GLN A 109 13.16 -11.72 6.03
N LYS A 110 13.89 -11.65 7.14
CA LYS A 110 14.10 -12.82 8.01
C LYS A 110 12.77 -13.33 8.56
N CYS A 111 11.87 -12.43 8.95
CA CYS A 111 10.54 -12.79 9.44
C CYS A 111 9.59 -13.29 8.34
N PHE A 112 9.73 -12.83 7.10
CA PHE A 112 8.94 -13.30 5.98
C PHE A 112 9.36 -14.71 5.54
N ARG A 113 10.68 -14.95 5.48
CA ARG A 113 11.30 -16.23 5.12
C ARG A 113 10.67 -16.87 3.88
N ASP A 114 10.58 -16.10 2.80
CA ASP A 114 9.96 -16.50 1.53
C ASP A 114 8.52 -17.08 1.67
N GLY A 115 7.77 -16.52 2.62
CA GLY A 115 6.39 -16.91 2.91
C GLY A 115 6.26 -18.17 3.76
N THR A 116 7.33 -18.64 4.41
CA THR A 116 7.31 -19.75 5.39
C THR A 116 7.72 -19.30 6.79
N GLY A 117 7.77 -17.99 7.03
CA GLY A 117 8.12 -17.44 8.34
C GLY A 117 6.97 -17.63 9.32
N GLN A 118 7.27 -18.14 10.52
CA GLN A 118 6.24 -18.34 11.53
C GLN A 118 5.54 -17.02 11.94
N LEU A 119 6.27 -15.90 11.94
CA LEU A 119 5.69 -14.56 12.15
C LEU A 119 4.66 -14.24 11.04
N TYR A 120 4.99 -14.53 9.78
CA TYR A 120 4.08 -14.32 8.66
C TYR A 120 2.82 -15.20 8.78
N GLU A 121 2.96 -16.47 9.14
CA GLU A 121 1.82 -17.39 9.37
C GLU A 121 0.91 -16.91 10.51
N ALA A 122 1.48 -16.48 11.64
CA ALA A 122 0.73 -15.90 12.75
C ALA A 122 -0.01 -14.61 12.34
N ILE A 123 0.63 -13.76 11.53
CA ILE A 123 0.01 -12.53 11.00
C ILE A 123 -1.18 -12.84 10.10
N LEU A 124 -1.11 -13.90 9.29
CA LEU A 124 -2.24 -14.34 8.47
C LEU A 124 -3.41 -14.79 9.35
N SER A 125 -3.14 -15.50 10.45
CA SER A 125 -4.21 -15.89 11.39
C SER A 125 -4.86 -14.69 12.07
N TRP A 126 -4.10 -13.63 12.37
CA TRP A 126 -4.65 -12.39 12.95
C TRP A 126 -5.69 -11.69 12.08
N LEU A 127 -5.64 -11.87 10.75
CA LEU A 127 -6.66 -11.33 9.85
C LEU A 127 -8.03 -12.00 10.06
N GLN A 128 -8.07 -13.20 10.64
CA GLN A 128 -9.28 -13.99 10.85
C GLN A 128 -9.85 -13.88 12.28
N GLU A 129 -9.07 -13.36 13.23
CA GLU A 129 -9.50 -13.14 14.61
C GLU A 129 -10.64 -12.10 14.71
N ASP A 130 -11.39 -12.10 15.81
CA ASP A 130 -12.43 -11.09 16.07
C ASP A 130 -11.90 -9.80 16.72
N ASN A 131 -10.63 -9.81 17.12
CA ASN A 131 -10.00 -8.63 17.71
C ASN A 131 -9.57 -7.64 16.63
N THR A 132 -10.26 -6.51 16.56
CA THR A 132 -10.02 -5.41 15.61
C THR A 132 -8.57 -4.91 15.60
N ASP A 133 -7.90 -4.86 16.75
CA ASP A 133 -6.52 -4.39 16.82
C ASP A 133 -5.54 -5.44 16.26
N LEU A 134 -5.83 -6.74 16.44
CA LEU A 134 -5.06 -7.81 15.79
C LEU A 134 -5.26 -7.77 14.28
N GLN A 135 -6.49 -7.64 13.80
CA GLN A 135 -6.79 -7.51 12.38
C GLN A 135 -6.08 -6.31 11.75
N ARG A 136 -6.15 -5.14 12.42
CA ARG A 136 -5.47 -3.92 11.99
C ARG A 136 -3.96 -4.12 11.93
N SER A 137 -3.38 -4.70 12.98
CA SER A 137 -1.94 -4.96 13.05
C SER A 137 -1.51 -5.97 11.98
N GLY A 138 -2.29 -7.04 11.78
CA GLY A 138 -2.06 -8.01 10.72
C GLY A 138 -2.06 -7.37 9.33
N ALA A 139 -3.07 -6.55 9.02
CA ALA A 139 -3.15 -5.86 7.73
C ALA A 139 -1.99 -4.88 7.51
N LEU A 140 -1.57 -4.14 8.55
CA LEU A 140 -0.37 -3.28 8.48
C LEU A 140 0.91 -4.09 8.27
N ALA A 141 1.00 -5.24 8.93
CA ALA A 141 2.14 -6.13 8.80
C ALA A 141 2.28 -6.69 7.37
N ILE A 142 1.17 -7.11 6.77
CA ILE A 142 1.14 -7.53 5.36
C ILE A 142 1.58 -6.39 4.44
N ALA A 143 1.10 -5.16 4.68
CA ALA A 143 1.54 -4.00 3.90
C ALA A 143 3.06 -3.75 4.00
N ASN A 144 3.66 -4.01 5.17
CA ASN A 144 5.10 -3.89 5.41
C ASN A 144 5.91 -5.04 4.79
N PHE A 145 5.37 -6.26 4.77
CA PHE A 145 5.96 -7.37 4.00
C PHE A 145 5.93 -7.09 2.49
N ALA A 146 4.89 -6.40 2.01
CA ALA A 146 4.65 -6.06 0.61
C ALA A 146 5.49 -4.86 0.11
N ARG A 147 6.69 -4.63 0.66
CA ARG A 147 7.56 -3.50 0.28
C ARG A 147 8.59 -3.86 -0.81
N ASN A 148 8.63 -5.11 -1.26
CA ASN A 148 9.44 -5.54 -2.39
C ASN A 148 8.70 -6.55 -3.26
N ASP A 149 9.07 -6.58 -4.54
CA ASP A 149 8.35 -7.34 -5.57
C ASP A 149 8.33 -8.85 -5.29
N ASN A 150 9.44 -9.43 -4.80
CA ASN A 150 9.52 -10.88 -4.53
C ASN A 150 8.49 -11.29 -3.46
N ASN A 151 8.43 -10.55 -2.35
CA ASN A 151 7.47 -10.81 -1.28
C ASN A 151 6.04 -10.61 -1.77
N CYS A 152 5.78 -9.55 -2.53
CA CYS A 152 4.48 -9.30 -3.13
C CYS A 152 4.03 -10.49 -3.99
N THR A 153 4.87 -10.96 -4.91
CA THR A 153 4.54 -12.09 -5.79
C THR A 153 4.33 -13.37 -5.00
N ARG A 154 5.17 -13.64 -3.99
CA ARG A 154 5.02 -14.81 -3.13
C ARG A 154 3.71 -14.79 -2.35
N MET A 155 3.35 -13.66 -1.76
CA MET A 155 2.11 -13.51 -0.99
C MET A 155 0.85 -13.63 -1.85
N VAL A 156 0.85 -13.08 -3.07
CA VAL A 156 -0.26 -13.26 -4.01
C VAL A 156 -0.40 -14.74 -4.38
N ALA A 157 0.70 -15.42 -4.71
CA ALA A 157 0.68 -16.86 -5.03
C ALA A 157 0.20 -17.74 -3.86
N GLN A 158 0.40 -17.30 -2.61
CA GLN A 158 -0.08 -17.99 -1.40
C GLN A 158 -1.52 -17.63 -1.01
N GLY A 159 -2.21 -16.78 -1.78
CA GLY A 159 -3.61 -16.44 -1.54
C GLY A 159 -3.83 -15.39 -0.44
N ALA A 160 -2.82 -14.57 -0.10
CA ALA A 160 -2.97 -13.50 0.89
C ALA A 160 -4.07 -12.49 0.51
N VAL A 161 -4.27 -12.26 -0.80
CA VAL A 161 -5.32 -11.39 -1.34
C VAL A 161 -6.72 -11.85 -0.89
N PHE A 162 -6.99 -13.16 -0.93
CA PHE A 162 -8.28 -13.70 -0.52
C PHE A 162 -8.58 -13.44 0.96
N GLN A 163 -7.56 -13.56 1.82
CA GLN A 163 -7.69 -13.31 3.25
C GLN A 163 -7.94 -11.83 3.57
N ILE A 164 -7.25 -10.93 2.87
CA ILE A 164 -7.44 -9.48 3.04
C ILE A 164 -8.84 -9.06 2.56
N LEU A 165 -9.32 -9.61 1.45
CA LEU A 165 -10.67 -9.34 0.96
C LEU A 165 -11.75 -9.89 1.92
N ALA A 166 -11.53 -11.07 2.52
CA ALA A 166 -12.43 -11.62 3.54
C ALA A 166 -12.48 -10.72 4.79
N LEU A 167 -11.33 -10.17 5.21
CA LEU A 167 -11.29 -9.17 6.27
C LEU A 167 -12.07 -7.91 5.89
N LEU A 168 -11.90 -7.39 4.67
CA LEU A 168 -12.66 -6.23 4.20
C LEU A 168 -14.18 -6.50 4.19
N GLU A 169 -14.61 -7.69 3.77
CA GLU A 169 -16.02 -8.11 3.70
C GLU A 169 -16.70 -8.03 5.07
N ARG A 170 -15.99 -8.44 6.12
CA ARG A 170 -16.45 -8.37 7.51
C ARG A 170 -16.60 -6.93 8.01
N HIS A 171 -15.87 -5.97 7.44
CA HIS A 171 -15.85 -4.58 7.88
C HIS A 171 -16.70 -3.66 6.99
N VAL A 172 -17.47 -4.17 6.01
CA VAL A 172 -18.26 -3.31 5.11
C VAL A 172 -19.35 -2.52 5.85
N LYS A 173 -20.02 -3.15 6.82
CA LYS A 173 -21.10 -2.55 7.62
C LYS A 173 -20.63 -2.36 9.05
N ASP A 174 -20.70 -1.13 9.55
CA ASP A 174 -20.31 -0.76 10.93
C ASP A 174 -18.90 -1.24 11.34
N GLY A 175 -17.99 -1.36 10.37
CA GLY A 175 -16.63 -1.85 10.59
C GLY A 175 -15.63 -0.75 10.96
N ASP A 176 -14.47 -1.17 11.46
CA ASP A 176 -13.37 -0.26 11.80
C ASP A 176 -12.67 0.32 10.55
N VAL A 177 -12.66 1.65 10.46
CA VAL A 177 -12.05 2.41 9.35
C VAL A 177 -10.54 2.19 9.27
N ALA A 178 -9.86 2.01 10.40
CA ALA A 178 -8.42 1.81 10.41
C ALA A 178 -8.04 0.41 9.90
N VAL A 179 -8.86 -0.61 10.18
CA VAL A 179 -8.73 -1.95 9.57
C VAL A 179 -8.89 -1.86 8.05
N GLN A 180 -9.96 -1.22 7.57
CA GLN A 180 -10.21 -1.05 6.12
C GLN A 180 -9.05 -0.31 5.44
N HIS A 181 -8.57 0.78 6.05
CA HIS A 181 -7.43 1.55 5.55
C HIS A 181 -6.14 0.73 5.47
N ALA A 182 -5.85 -0.07 6.50
CA ALA A 182 -4.67 -0.95 6.52
C ALA A 182 -4.77 -2.04 5.45
N ALA A 183 -5.93 -2.71 5.35
CA ALA A 183 -6.18 -3.75 4.37
C ALA A 183 -6.08 -3.23 2.93
N LEU A 184 -6.67 -2.08 2.62
CA LEU A 184 -6.53 -1.44 1.31
C LEU A 184 -5.10 -1.01 1.01
N SER A 185 -4.33 -0.60 2.02
CA SER A 185 -2.91 -0.26 1.85
C SER A 185 -2.07 -1.51 1.53
N ALA A 186 -2.38 -2.65 2.16
CA ALA A 186 -1.77 -3.93 1.83
C ALA A 186 -2.07 -4.35 0.39
N LEU A 187 -3.34 -4.34 -0.03
CA LEU A 187 -3.74 -4.65 -1.41
C LEU A 187 -3.04 -3.74 -2.44
N ARG A 188 -2.95 -2.44 -2.16
CA ARG A 188 -2.25 -1.50 -3.04
C ARG A 188 -0.77 -1.85 -3.21
N ASN A 189 -0.09 -2.26 -2.15
CA ASN A 189 1.32 -2.66 -2.21
C ASN A 189 1.50 -3.98 -2.98
N LEU A 190 0.62 -4.96 -2.73
CA LEU A 190 0.60 -6.23 -3.47
C LEU A 190 0.36 -6.04 -4.97
N ALA A 191 -0.35 -4.98 -5.38
CA ALA A 191 -0.61 -4.63 -6.76
C ALA A 191 0.54 -3.89 -7.48
N ILE A 192 1.66 -3.58 -6.79
CA ILE A 192 2.79 -2.88 -7.43
C ILE A 192 3.42 -3.72 -8.57
N PRO A 193 3.75 -5.01 -8.39
CA PRO A 193 4.29 -5.83 -9.49
C PRO A 193 3.24 -6.05 -10.59
N ALA A 194 3.65 -5.96 -11.86
CA ALA A 194 2.73 -6.13 -13.00
C ALA A 194 2.09 -7.54 -13.04
N ALA A 195 2.86 -8.59 -12.77
CA ALA A 195 2.35 -9.97 -12.72
C ALA A 195 1.27 -10.16 -11.66
N ASN A 196 1.40 -9.48 -10.52
CA ASN A 196 0.40 -9.55 -9.45
C ASN A 196 -0.91 -8.90 -9.85
N LYS A 197 -0.88 -7.79 -10.60
CA LYS A 197 -2.11 -7.13 -11.07
C LYS A 197 -2.95 -8.12 -11.88
N VAL A 198 -2.33 -8.84 -12.82
CA VAL A 198 -3.01 -9.85 -13.64
C VAL A 198 -3.63 -10.94 -12.75
N GLN A 199 -2.83 -11.56 -11.87
CA GLN A 199 -3.32 -12.62 -10.98
C GLN A 199 -4.47 -12.14 -10.07
N MET A 200 -4.33 -10.95 -9.47
CA MET A 200 -5.38 -10.37 -8.61
C MET A 200 -6.69 -10.15 -9.37
N LEU A 201 -6.64 -9.79 -10.65
CA LEU A 201 -7.83 -9.66 -11.48
C LEU A 201 -8.46 -11.01 -11.80
N GLU A 202 -7.65 -12.01 -12.16
CA GLU A 202 -8.11 -13.38 -12.41
C GLU A 202 -8.75 -14.01 -11.16
N ASP A 203 -8.24 -13.65 -9.97
CA ASP A 203 -8.77 -14.06 -8.67
C ASP A 203 -10.08 -13.36 -8.27
N GLY A 204 -10.62 -12.47 -9.12
CA GLY A 204 -11.90 -11.77 -8.88
C GLY A 204 -11.83 -10.64 -7.87
N LEU A 205 -10.67 -9.97 -7.73
CA LEU A 205 -10.49 -8.83 -6.81
C LEU A 205 -11.53 -7.73 -7.06
N LEU A 206 -11.85 -7.44 -8.33
CA LEU A 206 -12.74 -6.33 -8.69
C LEU A 206 -14.17 -6.58 -8.24
N GLU A 207 -14.66 -7.81 -8.39
CA GLU A 207 -15.99 -8.24 -8.01
C GLU A 207 -16.19 -8.09 -6.50
N ARG A 208 -15.17 -8.48 -5.71
CA ARG A 208 -15.22 -8.41 -4.25
C ARG A 208 -15.03 -6.98 -3.73
N ILE A 209 -14.11 -6.19 -4.29
CA ILE A 209 -13.84 -4.83 -3.79
C ILE A 209 -15.01 -3.86 -4.01
N ARG A 210 -15.94 -4.15 -4.93
CA ARG A 210 -17.14 -3.33 -5.19
C ARG A 210 -17.98 -3.07 -3.94
N MET A 211 -17.97 -3.99 -2.98
CA MET A 211 -18.70 -3.79 -1.72
C MET A 211 -18.23 -2.55 -0.93
N LEU A 212 -17.00 -2.06 -1.17
CA LEU A 212 -16.48 -0.85 -0.51
C LEU A 212 -16.90 0.44 -1.21
N LEU A 213 -17.56 0.38 -2.38
CA LEU A 213 -18.07 1.56 -3.07
C LEU A 213 -19.20 2.26 -2.30
N CYS A 214 -19.86 1.56 -1.37
CA CYS A 214 -20.86 2.14 -0.48
C CYS A 214 -20.26 2.78 0.79
N SER A 215 -18.93 2.83 0.93
CA SER A 215 -18.30 3.47 2.08
C SER A 215 -18.47 4.99 2.02
N GLU A 216 -19.01 5.58 3.08
CA GLU A 216 -19.13 7.03 3.27
C GLU A 216 -17.89 7.62 3.98
N MET A 217 -16.88 6.80 4.32
CA MET A 217 -15.71 7.23 5.08
C MET A 217 -14.59 7.70 4.15
N PRO A 218 -14.21 9.00 4.17
CA PRO A 218 -13.23 9.55 3.22
C PRO A 218 -11.85 8.86 3.22
N PRO A 219 -11.28 8.44 4.37
CA PRO A 219 -10.02 7.70 4.38
C PRO A 219 -10.09 6.36 3.62
N VAL A 220 -11.25 5.70 3.63
CA VAL A 220 -11.49 4.42 2.94
C VAL A 220 -11.65 4.67 1.45
N GLN A 221 -12.48 5.66 1.08
CA GLN A 221 -12.67 6.09 -0.31
C GLN A 221 -11.34 6.45 -0.97
N PHE A 222 -10.52 7.28 -0.30
CA PHE A 222 -9.19 7.66 -0.80
C PHE A 222 -8.29 6.44 -1.04
N LYS A 223 -8.24 5.50 -0.10
CA LYS A 223 -7.42 4.29 -0.23
C LYS A 223 -7.94 3.33 -1.30
N LEU A 224 -9.26 3.19 -1.43
CA LEU A 224 -9.89 2.39 -2.46
C LEU A 224 -9.55 2.93 -3.85
N LEU A 225 -9.74 4.24 -4.05
CA LEU A 225 -9.40 4.92 -5.30
C LEU A 225 -7.92 4.76 -5.66
N GLY A 226 -7.02 4.91 -4.69
CA GLY A 226 -5.59 4.74 -4.91
C GLY A 226 -5.15 3.31 -5.19
N MET A 227 -5.87 2.32 -4.65
CA MET A 227 -5.68 0.90 -4.97
C MET A 227 -6.16 0.59 -6.39
N LEU A 228 -7.37 1.03 -6.76
CA LEU A 228 -7.90 0.88 -8.12
C LEU A 228 -7.01 1.56 -9.17
N ARG A 229 -6.45 2.75 -8.86
CA ARG A 229 -5.52 3.43 -9.75
C ARG A 229 -4.23 2.62 -9.94
N MET A 230 -3.74 1.96 -8.89
CA MET A 230 -2.59 1.06 -9.01
C MET A 230 -2.91 -0.14 -9.91
N MET A 231 -4.11 -0.72 -9.79
CA MET A 231 -4.52 -1.88 -10.60
C MET A 231 -4.57 -1.59 -12.09
N VAL A 232 -4.91 -0.36 -12.51
CA VAL A 232 -4.97 0.00 -13.93
C VAL A 232 -3.64 0.50 -14.51
N ASP A 233 -2.64 0.76 -13.67
CA ASP A 233 -1.38 1.33 -14.11
C ASP A 233 -0.61 0.35 -15.01
N GLY A 234 -0.53 0.69 -16.29
CA GLY A 234 0.09 -0.15 -17.32
C GLY A 234 -0.67 -1.45 -17.60
N GLN A 235 -1.95 -1.58 -17.20
CA GLN A 235 -2.76 -2.78 -17.39
C GLN A 235 -3.99 -2.47 -18.26
N GLU A 236 -3.90 -2.80 -19.55
CA GLU A 236 -4.96 -2.50 -20.52
C GLU A 236 -6.24 -3.30 -20.23
N GLU A 237 -6.13 -4.60 -19.93
CA GLU A 237 -7.30 -5.42 -19.59
C GLU A 237 -7.99 -4.92 -18.33
N ALA A 238 -7.22 -4.58 -17.29
CA ALA A 238 -7.76 -4.05 -16.03
C ALA A 238 -8.52 -2.74 -16.26
N ALA A 239 -7.92 -1.81 -17.01
CA ALA A 239 -8.53 -0.54 -17.35
C ALA A 239 -9.79 -0.71 -18.21
N ALA A 240 -9.82 -1.70 -19.11
CA ALA A 240 -10.99 -2.02 -19.91
C ALA A 240 -12.13 -2.59 -19.05
N VAL A 241 -11.83 -3.54 -18.15
CA VAL A 241 -12.83 -4.14 -17.24
C VAL A 241 -13.43 -3.06 -16.34
N LEU A 242 -12.59 -2.28 -15.65
CA LEU A 242 -13.06 -1.20 -14.77
C LEU A 242 -13.78 -0.08 -15.55
N GLY A 243 -13.31 0.22 -16.76
CA GLY A 243 -13.92 1.20 -17.66
C GLY A 243 -15.29 0.79 -18.23
N THR A 244 -15.73 -0.44 -18.03
CA THR A 244 -17.08 -0.90 -18.44
C THR A 244 -18.04 -1.08 -17.28
N ASP A 245 -17.57 -0.96 -16.03
CA ASP A 245 -18.40 -1.06 -14.83
C ASP A 245 -19.16 0.26 -14.56
N GLN A 246 -20.41 0.32 -15.01
CA GLN A 246 -21.24 1.51 -14.87
C GLN A 246 -21.47 1.94 -13.41
N ALA A 247 -21.56 0.98 -12.47
CA ALA A 247 -21.79 1.29 -11.06
C ALA A 247 -20.55 1.94 -10.43
N LEU A 248 -19.37 1.37 -10.70
CA LEU A 248 -18.10 1.94 -10.30
C LEU A 248 -17.90 3.34 -10.89
N LEU A 249 -18.11 3.49 -12.20
CA LEU A 249 -17.93 4.78 -12.86
C LEU A 249 -18.86 5.83 -12.27
N SER A 250 -20.15 5.51 -12.07
CA SER A 250 -21.09 6.45 -11.44
C SER A 250 -20.57 6.96 -10.10
N LYS A 251 -20.03 6.08 -9.24
CA LYS A 251 -19.49 6.47 -7.93
C LYS A 251 -18.19 7.27 -8.05
N ILE A 252 -17.29 6.93 -8.99
CA ILE A 252 -16.07 7.71 -9.25
C ILE A 252 -16.42 9.15 -9.66
N THR A 253 -17.41 9.35 -10.53
CA THR A 253 -17.81 10.71 -10.94
C THR A 253 -18.46 11.49 -9.80
N GLU A 254 -19.25 10.84 -8.96
CA GLU A 254 -19.76 11.45 -7.73
C GLU A 254 -18.60 11.97 -6.85
N TRP A 255 -17.58 11.14 -6.63
CA TRP A 255 -16.39 11.52 -5.87
C TRP A 255 -15.53 12.60 -6.57
N CYS A 256 -15.47 12.62 -7.90
CA CYS A 256 -14.82 13.71 -8.65
C CYS A 256 -15.51 15.07 -8.44
N GLY A 257 -16.79 15.07 -8.10
CA GLY A 257 -17.59 16.27 -7.78
C GLY A 257 -17.62 16.65 -6.30
N SER A 258 -17.13 15.79 -5.40
CA SER A 258 -17.21 16.00 -3.95
C SER A 258 -16.51 17.30 -3.52
N GLN A 259 -17.23 18.19 -2.83
CA GLN A 259 -16.68 19.44 -2.30
C GLN A 259 -16.05 19.28 -0.92
N GLU A 260 -16.49 18.29 -0.16
CA GLU A 260 -16.14 18.10 1.26
C GLU A 260 -14.73 17.56 1.45
N HIS A 261 -14.24 16.73 0.52
CA HIS A 261 -12.99 16.00 0.67
C HIS A 261 -12.08 16.15 -0.54
N ALA A 262 -11.19 17.15 -0.50
CA ALA A 262 -10.25 17.45 -1.58
C ALA A 262 -9.35 16.25 -1.95
N GLY A 263 -8.92 15.45 -0.97
CA GLY A 263 -8.10 14.25 -1.22
C GLY A 263 -8.84 13.18 -2.01
N VAL A 264 -10.08 12.85 -1.62
CA VAL A 264 -10.94 11.89 -2.34
C VAL A 264 -11.22 12.40 -3.76
N ARG A 265 -11.59 13.68 -3.89
CA ARG A 265 -11.79 14.32 -5.19
C ARG A 265 -10.54 14.21 -6.07
N GLY A 266 -9.36 14.53 -5.53
CA GLY A 266 -8.10 14.44 -6.26
C GLY A 266 -7.81 13.03 -6.74
N GLU A 267 -7.93 12.04 -5.87
CA GLU A 267 -7.66 10.63 -6.21
C GLU A 267 -8.68 10.08 -7.22
N ALA A 268 -9.95 10.46 -7.11
CA ALA A 268 -11.00 10.09 -8.07
C ALA A 268 -10.70 10.65 -9.47
N ASN A 269 -10.31 11.93 -9.55
CA ASN A 269 -9.91 12.55 -10.81
C ASN A 269 -8.69 11.85 -11.44
N ARG A 270 -7.71 11.48 -10.63
CA ARG A 270 -6.53 10.74 -11.08
C ARG A 270 -6.87 9.33 -11.56
N LEU A 271 -7.79 8.63 -10.89
CA LEU A 271 -8.29 7.33 -11.34
C LEU A 271 -9.04 7.46 -12.68
N LEU A 272 -9.88 8.49 -12.83
CA LEU A 272 -10.57 8.78 -14.09
C LEU A 272 -9.57 9.01 -15.24
N ALA A 273 -8.54 9.82 -15.00
CA ALA A 273 -7.47 10.05 -15.98
C ALA A 273 -6.70 8.76 -16.29
N ALA A 274 -6.38 7.94 -15.28
CA ALA A 274 -5.68 6.67 -15.46
C ALA A 274 -6.49 5.67 -16.29
N LEU A 275 -7.80 5.57 -16.05
CA LEU A 275 -8.70 4.74 -16.85
C LEU A 275 -8.64 5.12 -18.33
N ILE A 276 -8.60 6.42 -18.67
CA ILE A 276 -8.45 6.86 -20.07
C ILE A 276 -7.08 6.52 -20.63
N ARG A 277 -6.01 6.82 -19.87
CA ARG A 277 -4.64 6.64 -20.35
C ARG A 277 -4.29 5.18 -20.60
N HIS A 278 -4.86 4.27 -19.81
CA HIS A 278 -4.54 2.85 -19.88
C HIS A 278 -5.62 2.00 -20.57
N SER A 279 -6.84 2.53 -20.76
CA SER A 279 -7.87 1.85 -21.57
C SER A 279 -7.80 2.27 -23.03
N ARG A 280 -7.93 1.30 -23.95
CA ARG A 280 -8.19 1.55 -25.37
C ARG A 280 -9.67 1.43 -25.76
N CYS A 281 -10.56 1.30 -24.78
CA CYS A 281 -11.98 1.06 -25.01
C CYS A 281 -12.75 2.36 -25.30
N TRP A 282 -13.18 2.55 -26.55
CA TRP A 282 -13.87 3.76 -27.01
C TRP A 282 -15.29 3.95 -26.43
N ASN A 283 -15.95 2.88 -25.95
CA ASN A 283 -17.25 2.99 -25.28
C ASN A 283 -17.18 3.84 -23.99
N PHE A 284 -16.02 3.87 -23.34
CA PHE A 284 -15.73 4.72 -22.17
C PHE A 284 -15.70 6.21 -22.53
N ILE A 285 -15.23 6.53 -23.74
CA ILE A 285 -14.99 7.90 -24.19
C ILE A 285 -16.32 8.67 -24.40
N LEU A 286 -17.44 7.98 -24.65
CA LEU A 286 -18.77 8.59 -24.69
C LEU A 286 -19.28 9.06 -23.30
N TRP A 287 -18.82 8.44 -22.22
CA TRP A 287 -19.18 8.85 -20.85
C TRP A 287 -18.42 10.12 -20.39
N ILE A 288 -17.38 10.51 -21.13
CA ILE A 288 -16.57 11.74 -20.94
C ILE A 288 -17.43 13.01 -21.08
N ALA A 289 -18.64 12.95 -21.63
CA ALA A 289 -19.56 14.09 -21.58
C ALA A 289 -19.80 14.61 -20.14
N ASN A 290 -19.71 13.73 -19.11
CA ASN A 290 -19.74 14.12 -17.70
C ASN A 290 -18.36 14.16 -17.02
N GLY A 291 -17.39 13.35 -17.46
CA GLY A 291 -16.03 13.29 -16.90
C GLY A 291 -15.07 14.39 -17.40
N GLY A 292 -15.29 14.91 -18.61
CA GLY A 292 -14.41 15.90 -19.25
C GLY A 292 -14.28 17.19 -18.44
N LYS A 293 -15.37 17.68 -17.84
CA LYS A 293 -15.33 18.85 -16.94
C LYS A 293 -14.43 18.62 -15.72
N HIS A 294 -14.36 17.38 -15.22
CA HIS A 294 -13.55 17.01 -14.08
C HIS A 294 -12.07 16.97 -14.46
N LEU A 295 -11.73 16.42 -15.63
CA LEU A 295 -10.37 16.44 -16.18
C LEU A 295 -9.90 17.87 -16.55
N ILE A 296 -10.77 18.71 -17.09
CA ILE A 296 -10.48 20.13 -17.34
C ILE A 296 -10.16 20.86 -16.03
N SER A 297 -10.95 20.60 -14.98
CA SER A 297 -10.68 21.14 -13.65
C SER A 297 -9.35 20.63 -13.09
N MET A 298 -9.07 19.33 -13.24
CA MET A 298 -7.81 18.70 -12.84
C MET A 298 -6.60 19.26 -13.60
N ALA A 299 -6.75 19.62 -14.88
CA ALA A 299 -5.71 20.29 -15.64
C ALA A 299 -5.31 21.64 -15.03
N ARG A 300 -6.22 22.31 -14.31
CA ARG A 300 -5.95 23.56 -13.58
C ARG A 300 -5.46 23.35 -12.14
N SER A 301 -5.12 22.12 -11.75
CA SER A 301 -4.59 21.81 -10.42
C SER A 301 -3.27 22.54 -10.15
N GLU A 302 -2.95 22.81 -8.88
CA GLU A 302 -1.63 23.29 -8.45
C GLU A 302 -0.54 22.22 -8.57
N HIS A 303 -0.92 20.94 -8.69
CA HIS A 303 0.02 19.82 -8.76
C HIS A 303 0.34 19.46 -10.21
N VAL A 304 1.58 19.69 -10.62
CA VAL A 304 2.12 19.40 -11.97
C VAL A 304 1.77 17.99 -12.46
N ILE A 305 1.89 16.98 -11.59
CA ILE A 305 1.56 15.58 -11.93
C ILE A 305 0.09 15.44 -12.37
N MET A 306 -0.83 16.09 -11.66
CA MET A 306 -2.26 16.05 -12.00
C MET A 306 -2.55 16.81 -13.29
N GLN A 307 -1.85 17.92 -13.54
CA GLN A 307 -1.97 18.66 -14.79
C GLN A 307 -1.60 17.76 -15.98
N ASN A 308 -0.44 17.10 -15.91
CA ASN A 308 0.03 16.19 -16.96
C ASN A 308 -0.91 15.00 -17.17
N GLU A 309 -1.31 14.32 -16.10
CA GLU A 309 -2.23 13.18 -16.18
C GLU A 309 -3.55 13.57 -16.87
N ALA A 310 -4.10 14.74 -16.55
CA ALA A 310 -5.33 15.25 -17.15
C ALA A 310 -5.16 15.62 -18.62
N LEU A 311 -4.08 16.34 -18.97
CA LEU A 311 -3.82 16.78 -20.35
C LEU A 311 -3.61 15.60 -21.30
N ILE A 312 -2.86 14.58 -20.87
CA ILE A 312 -2.66 13.35 -21.66
C ILE A 312 -3.98 12.59 -21.83
N ALA A 313 -4.76 12.46 -20.76
CA ALA A 313 -6.08 11.82 -20.83
C ALA A 313 -7.03 12.57 -21.80
N LEU A 314 -7.07 13.90 -21.72
CA LEU A 314 -7.86 14.73 -22.63
C LEU A 314 -7.37 14.60 -24.08
N ALA A 315 -6.06 14.47 -24.31
CA ALA A 315 -5.50 14.32 -25.66
C ALA A 315 -5.94 12.99 -26.30
N ILE A 316 -5.90 11.90 -25.54
CA ILE A 316 -6.40 10.58 -25.96
C ILE A 316 -7.91 10.64 -26.24
N ALA A 317 -8.66 11.39 -25.43
CA ALA A 317 -10.11 11.55 -25.56
C ALA A 317 -10.56 12.59 -26.60
N SER A 318 -9.64 13.33 -27.22
CA SER A 318 -9.93 14.48 -28.09
C SER A 318 -10.90 14.15 -29.24
N GLY A 319 -10.79 12.96 -29.84
CA GLY A 319 -11.67 12.51 -30.93
C GLY A 319 -13.15 12.38 -30.58
N SER A 320 -13.53 12.46 -29.30
CA SER A 320 -14.93 12.42 -28.85
C SER A 320 -15.30 13.57 -27.92
N PHE A 321 -14.35 14.44 -27.60
CA PHE A 321 -14.55 15.59 -26.73
C PHE A 321 -14.52 16.87 -27.57
N LYS A 322 -15.64 17.60 -27.63
CA LYS A 322 -15.65 18.98 -28.16
C LYS A 322 -15.10 19.89 -27.07
N ASP A 323 -14.02 20.60 -27.40
CA ASP A 323 -13.26 21.67 -26.72
C ASP A 323 -13.63 22.09 -25.27
N GLY A 324 -14.90 22.10 -24.86
CA GLY A 324 -15.36 22.14 -23.47
C GLY A 324 -14.82 23.29 -22.62
N GLY A 325 -14.30 24.34 -23.25
CA GLY A 325 -13.63 25.47 -22.60
C GLY A 325 -12.18 25.20 -22.15
N ILE A 326 -11.49 24.19 -22.70
CA ILE A 326 -10.09 23.89 -22.37
C ILE A 326 -9.10 24.83 -23.09
N VAL A 327 -9.44 25.33 -24.29
CA VAL A 327 -8.54 26.19 -25.09
C VAL A 327 -7.99 27.40 -24.34
N PRO A 328 -8.82 28.20 -23.62
CA PRO A 328 -8.29 29.34 -22.88
C PRO A 328 -7.30 28.92 -21.78
N THR A 329 -7.52 27.75 -21.18
CA THR A 329 -6.60 27.18 -20.18
C THR A 329 -5.28 26.75 -20.80
N LEU A 330 -5.32 26.12 -21.98
CA LEU A 330 -4.12 25.73 -22.72
C LEU A 330 -3.30 26.94 -23.13
N GLN A 331 -3.96 27.99 -23.64
CA GLN A 331 -3.29 29.23 -23.99
C GLN A 331 -2.59 29.85 -22.77
N GLN A 332 -3.29 29.97 -21.65
CA GLN A 332 -2.70 30.49 -20.40
C GLN A 332 -1.49 29.66 -19.94
N MET A 333 -1.56 28.33 -20.02
CA MET A 333 -0.46 27.44 -19.62
C MET A 333 0.78 27.58 -20.51
N LEU A 334 0.58 27.79 -21.82
CA LEU A 334 1.68 27.93 -22.78
C LEU A 334 2.37 29.28 -22.63
N ASP A 335 1.59 30.35 -22.42
CA ASP A 335 2.07 31.73 -22.28
C ASP A 335 2.77 31.98 -20.94
N ASP A 336 2.38 31.29 -19.87
CA ASP A 336 2.96 31.48 -18.53
C ASP A 336 4.39 30.89 -18.44
N PRO A 337 5.44 31.71 -18.22
CA PRO A 337 6.83 31.22 -18.13
C PRO A 337 7.10 30.34 -16.90
N MET A 338 6.25 30.38 -15.88
CA MET A 338 6.42 29.63 -14.62
C MET A 338 5.87 28.20 -14.70
N VAL A 339 5.06 27.88 -15.71
CA VAL A 339 4.53 26.52 -15.91
C VAL A 339 5.64 25.57 -16.31
N ALA A 340 5.67 24.40 -15.65
CA ALA A 340 6.67 23.36 -15.88
C ALA A 340 6.70 22.91 -17.35
N SER A 341 7.90 22.67 -17.89
CA SER A 341 8.08 22.32 -19.30
C SER A 341 7.28 21.07 -19.72
N GLU A 342 7.21 20.07 -18.85
CA GLU A 342 6.42 18.84 -19.07
C GLU A 342 4.91 19.12 -19.27
N VAL A 343 4.36 20.09 -18.55
CA VAL A 343 2.96 20.52 -18.69
C VAL A 343 2.76 21.24 -20.01
N LYS A 344 3.72 22.07 -20.42
CA LYS A 344 3.67 22.73 -21.75
C LYS A 344 3.71 21.71 -22.89
N PHE A 345 4.55 20.68 -22.78
CA PHE A 345 4.58 19.59 -23.77
C PHE A 345 3.24 18.85 -23.83
N SER A 346 2.66 18.49 -22.68
CA SER A 346 1.34 17.83 -22.62
C SER A 346 0.23 18.73 -23.18
N ALA A 347 0.27 20.03 -22.90
CA ALA A 347 -0.67 21.01 -23.42
C ALA A 347 -0.57 21.14 -24.95
N LEU A 348 0.64 21.23 -25.51
CA LEU A 348 0.85 21.22 -26.97
C LEU A 348 0.35 19.92 -27.61
N GLY A 349 0.57 18.77 -26.95
CA GLY A 349 0.04 17.48 -27.40
C GLY A 349 -1.49 17.48 -27.50
N LEU A 350 -2.17 18.05 -26.50
CA LEU A 350 -3.63 18.21 -26.54
C LEU A 350 -4.07 19.19 -27.64
N VAL A 351 -3.39 20.33 -27.82
CA VAL A 351 -3.70 21.27 -28.92
C VAL A 351 -3.63 20.58 -30.28
N CYS A 352 -2.57 19.80 -30.53
CA CYS A 352 -2.41 19.05 -31.78
C CYS A 352 -3.54 18.03 -31.96
N SER A 353 -3.92 17.33 -30.89
CA SER A 353 -4.98 16.32 -30.93
C SER A 353 -6.34 16.93 -31.21
N LEU A 354 -6.66 18.07 -30.56
CA LEU A 354 -7.89 18.83 -30.81
C LEU A 354 -7.96 19.34 -32.26
N ALA A 355 -6.86 19.88 -32.79
CA ALA A 355 -6.80 20.36 -34.17
C ALA A 355 -7.02 19.24 -35.20
N ASN A 356 -6.57 18.01 -34.92
CA ASN A 356 -6.77 16.85 -35.78
C ASN A 356 -8.16 16.21 -35.66
N SER A 357 -8.89 16.48 -34.58
CA SER A 357 -10.24 15.95 -34.32
C SER A 357 -11.38 16.84 -34.81
N GLY A 358 -11.06 18.07 -35.25
CA GLY A 358 -12.00 19.12 -35.65
C GLY A 358 -12.56 18.99 -37.06
#